data_AF-A0A1F9RAF6-F1
#
_entry.id   AF-A0A1F9RAF6-F1
#
_cell.length_a   1.000
_cell.length_b   1.000
_cell.length_c   1.000
_cell.angle_alpha   90.00
_cell.angle_beta   90.00
_cell.angle_gamma   90.00
#
_symmetry.space_group_name_H-M   'P 1'
#
loop_
_entity.id
_entity.type
_entity.pdbx_description
1 polymer ?
#
loop_
_entity_poly.entity_id
_entity_poly.type
_entity_poly.pdbx_seq_one_letter_code
_entity_poly.pdbx_strand_id
1 'polypeptide(L)'
;MKKLLLAVFACFMAGSAAAADLTEDQKTLYFLGKAVSSKIKQFEFTPEEAKYIQLGFSEALAGKPSQVDDTYGMKLNEYLGKKQEAIVAKQKQAAKPFLEKMGKEPGAETLPSGVVYIPVKEGAGVMPKASDMVKVHYHGTFPDGKVFDSSVERGTPAEFPLAGVIPCWTEGVQKIKTGGKAKLVCPSDTAYGDQGAGGAIPGGATLIFEVELLEIVKEPVAAAPAKPAKPAKPAAKPAAKPAKKEAAKPAN
;
A
#
# COMPACT_ATOMS: atom_id res chain seq x y z
N MET A 1 40.29 13.45 51.55
CA MET A 1 38.82 13.45 51.49
C MET A 1 38.37 13.48 50.03
N LYS A 2 38.17 12.31 49.41
CA LYS A 2 37.63 12.18 48.04
C LYS A 2 36.13 11.91 48.16
N LYS A 3 35.30 12.88 47.75
CA LYS A 3 33.84 12.71 47.68
C LYS A 3 33.52 11.80 46.49
N LEU A 4 33.03 10.60 46.81
CA LEU A 4 32.48 9.65 45.85
C LEU A 4 31.07 10.14 45.49
N LEU A 5 30.92 10.73 44.30
CA LEU A 5 29.62 11.05 43.71
C LEU A 5 29.08 9.75 43.10
N LEU A 6 28.10 9.16 43.79
CA LEU A 6 27.33 8.02 43.30
C LEU A 6 26.33 8.55 42.27
N ALA A 7 26.67 8.42 40.97
CA ALA A 7 25.72 8.66 39.90
C ALA A 7 24.74 7.47 39.86
N VAL A 8 23.52 7.69 40.36
CA VAL A 8 22.43 6.74 40.19
C VAL A 8 22.00 6.78 38.72
N PHE A 9 22.50 5.82 37.95
CA PHE A 9 21.99 5.51 36.63
C PHE A 9 20.60 4.88 36.83
N ALA A 10 19.56 5.69 36.75
CA ALA A 10 18.20 5.20 36.62
C ALA A 10 18.07 4.52 35.25
N CYS A 11 18.41 3.23 35.20
CA CYS A 11 18.05 2.37 34.10
C CYS A 11 16.53 2.26 34.11
N PHE A 12 15.87 3.12 33.33
CA PHE A 12 14.46 2.96 33.02
C PHE A 12 14.38 1.72 32.11
N MET A 13 14.33 0.55 32.74
CA MET A 13 13.87 -0.68 32.09
C MET A 13 12.44 -0.40 31.66
N ALA A 14 12.27 0.09 30.43
CA ALA A 14 11.00 0.08 29.75
C ALA A 14 10.64 -1.39 29.52
N GLY A 15 10.12 -2.02 30.57
CA GLY A 15 9.38 -3.26 30.44
C GLY A 15 8.32 -3.03 29.39
N SER A 16 8.16 -4.01 28.48
CA SER A 16 7.18 -3.97 27.42
C SER A 16 5.77 -3.87 28.03
N ALA A 17 5.31 -2.65 28.31
CA ALA A 17 3.92 -2.40 28.64
C ALA A 17 3.09 -2.89 27.46
N ALA A 18 2.12 -3.76 27.73
CA ALA A 18 1.19 -4.18 26.69
C ALA A 18 0.48 -2.91 26.17
N ALA A 19 0.20 -2.84 24.87
CA ALA A 19 -0.49 -1.67 24.30
C ALA A 19 -1.85 -1.37 24.97
N ALA A 20 -2.41 -2.35 25.67
CA ALA A 20 -3.62 -2.22 26.49
C ALA A 20 -3.45 -1.32 27.72
N ASP A 21 -2.23 -1.21 28.26
CA ASP A 21 -1.94 -0.47 29.49
C ASP A 21 -1.56 1.01 29.22
N LEU A 22 -1.55 1.42 27.95
CA LEU A 22 -1.19 2.77 27.53
C LEU A 22 -2.35 3.75 27.74
N THR A 23 -2.02 5.00 28.12
CA THR A 23 -2.97 6.12 28.08
C THR A 23 -3.36 6.45 26.63
N GLU A 24 -4.45 7.20 26.43
CA GLU A 24 -4.88 7.62 25.09
C GLU A 24 -3.81 8.44 24.35
N ASP A 25 -3.09 9.31 25.05
CA ASP A 25 -1.97 10.07 24.49
C ASP A 25 -0.82 9.13 24.09
N GLN A 26 -0.49 8.14 24.94
CA GLN A 26 0.54 7.15 24.64
C GLN A 26 0.16 6.26 23.44
N LYS A 27 -1.11 5.85 23.32
CA LYS A 27 -1.61 5.13 22.13
C LYS A 27 -1.51 5.99 20.87
N THR A 28 -1.80 7.28 20.97
CA THR A 28 -1.66 8.23 19.87
C THR A 28 -0.20 8.33 19.41
N LEU A 29 0.76 8.42 20.33
CA LEU A 29 2.20 8.42 20.03
C LEU A 29 2.67 7.07 19.47
N TYR A 30 2.15 5.96 20.00
CA TYR A 30 2.41 4.62 19.46
C TYR A 30 1.92 4.50 18.00
N PHE A 31 0.73 5.05 17.70
CA PHE A 31 0.21 5.11 16.34
C PHE A 31 1.09 5.97 15.41
N LEU A 32 1.65 7.09 15.89
CA LEU A 32 2.62 7.87 15.12
C LEU A 32 3.85 7.03 14.74
N GLY A 33 4.39 6.24 15.67
CA GLY A 33 5.47 5.29 15.39
C GLY A 33 5.08 4.26 14.33
N LYS A 34 3.87 3.69 14.41
CA LYS A 34 3.33 2.79 13.36
C LYS A 34 3.16 3.49 12.01
N ALA A 35 2.74 4.75 11.99
CA ALA A 35 2.56 5.51 10.77
C ALA A 35 3.90 5.78 10.06
N VAL A 36 4.94 6.13 10.82
CA VAL A 36 6.32 6.30 10.31
C VAL A 36 6.87 4.96 9.82
N SER A 37 6.75 3.89 10.58
CA SER A 37 7.28 2.58 10.18
C SER A 37 6.58 2.04 8.93
N SER A 38 5.28 2.32 8.76
CA SER A 38 4.53 1.93 7.56
C SER A 38 5.12 2.52 6.27
N LYS A 39 5.83 3.66 6.33
CA LYS A 39 6.49 4.27 5.16
C LYS A 39 7.75 3.55 4.72
N ILE A 40 8.39 2.81 5.63
CA ILE A 40 9.67 2.14 5.37
C ILE A 40 9.57 0.61 5.46
N LYS A 41 8.37 0.09 5.77
CA LYS A 41 8.10 -1.35 5.93
C LYS A 41 8.45 -2.16 4.69
N GLN A 42 8.37 -1.56 3.50
CA GLN A 42 8.70 -2.23 2.24
C GLN A 42 10.13 -2.79 2.21
N PHE A 43 11.06 -2.22 2.97
CA PHE A 43 12.46 -2.67 3.00
C PHE A 43 12.71 -3.87 3.93
N GLU A 44 11.67 -4.40 4.57
CA GLU A 44 11.74 -5.61 5.42
C GLU A 44 12.92 -5.56 6.43
N PHE A 45 13.06 -4.45 7.16
CA PHE A 45 14.13 -4.32 8.16
C PHE A 45 14.01 -5.39 9.25
N THR A 46 15.14 -5.99 9.62
CA THR A 46 15.21 -6.95 10.73
C THR A 46 15.07 -6.23 12.08
N PRO A 47 14.72 -6.94 13.17
CA PRO A 47 14.75 -6.37 14.50
C PRO A 47 16.11 -5.76 14.87
N GLU A 48 17.20 -6.34 14.39
CA GLU A 48 18.57 -5.85 14.60
C GLU A 48 18.81 -4.51 13.88
N GLU A 49 18.37 -4.39 12.63
CA GLU A 49 18.47 -3.14 11.85
C GLU A 49 17.56 -2.06 12.44
N ALA A 50 16.35 -2.44 12.87
CA ALA A 50 15.38 -1.53 13.48
C ALA A 50 15.92 -0.87 14.76
N LYS A 51 16.82 -1.51 15.52
CA LYS A 51 17.47 -0.91 16.69
C LYS A 51 18.24 0.36 16.32
N TYR A 52 18.95 0.37 15.20
CA TYR A 52 19.72 1.53 14.76
C TYR A 52 18.83 2.65 14.21
N ILE A 53 17.74 2.28 13.52
CA ILE A 53 16.71 3.24 13.08
C ILE A 53 16.06 3.91 14.30
N GLN A 54 15.68 3.11 15.30
CA GLN A 54 15.09 3.59 16.55
C GLN A 54 16.06 4.49 17.32
N LEU A 55 17.35 4.12 17.39
CA LEU A 55 18.38 4.94 18.01
C LEU A 55 18.45 6.31 17.33
N GLY A 56 18.68 6.38 16.02
CA GLY A 56 18.80 7.64 15.29
C GLY A 56 17.53 8.50 15.39
N PHE A 57 16.35 7.89 15.31
CA PHE A 57 15.07 8.58 15.51
C PHE A 57 14.95 9.16 16.93
N SER A 58 15.27 8.37 17.96
CA SER A 58 15.17 8.79 19.36
C SER A 58 16.15 9.91 19.72
N GLU A 59 17.38 9.86 19.20
CA GLU A 59 18.39 10.89 19.44
C GLU A 59 18.06 12.20 18.74
N ALA A 60 17.56 12.13 17.50
CA ALA A 60 17.10 13.30 16.76
C ALA A 60 15.92 13.99 17.48
N LEU A 61 14.94 13.24 17.98
CA LEU A 61 13.84 13.80 18.78
C LEU A 61 14.31 14.43 20.10
N ALA A 62 15.37 13.90 20.69
CA ALA A 62 15.99 14.46 21.88
C ALA A 62 16.89 15.68 21.60
N GLY A 63 17.03 16.11 20.34
CA GLY A 63 17.87 17.23 19.93
C GLY A 63 19.37 16.96 20.07
N LYS A 64 19.79 15.69 20.15
CA LYS A 64 21.21 15.34 20.21
C LYS A 64 21.87 15.61 18.86
N PRO A 65 23.13 16.09 18.83
CA PRO A 65 23.89 16.19 17.59
C PRO A 65 24.01 14.83 16.90
N SER A 66 23.90 14.82 15.57
CA SER A 66 24.10 13.59 14.78
C SER A 66 25.50 13.02 14.99
N GLN A 67 25.60 11.71 15.17
CA GLN A 67 26.88 10.99 15.28
C GLN A 67 27.48 10.63 13.90
N VAL A 68 26.75 10.90 12.82
CA VAL A 68 27.17 10.66 11.44
C VAL A 68 26.95 11.92 10.60
N ASP A 69 27.81 12.12 9.60
CA ASP A 69 27.70 13.25 8.67
C ASP A 69 26.75 12.96 7.48
N ASP A 70 26.46 14.00 6.70
CA ASP A 70 25.50 13.96 5.59
C ASP A 70 25.90 13.02 4.43
N THR A 71 27.17 12.58 4.36
CA THR A 71 27.64 11.67 3.30
C THR A 71 27.00 10.28 3.38
N TYR A 72 26.42 9.93 4.54
CA TYR A 72 25.68 8.68 4.72
C TYR A 72 24.38 8.62 3.91
N GLY A 73 23.89 9.74 3.36
CA GLY A 73 22.75 9.74 2.43
C GLY A 73 22.98 8.84 1.20
N MET A 74 24.19 8.86 0.62
CA MET A 74 24.53 7.98 -0.51
C MET A 74 24.61 6.50 -0.08
N LYS A 75 25.22 6.23 1.07
CA LYS A 75 25.31 4.87 1.63
C LYS A 75 23.94 4.30 1.96
N LEU A 76 23.03 5.13 2.46
CA LEU A 76 21.65 4.76 2.71
C LEU A 76 20.96 4.36 1.40
N ASN A 77 21.09 5.15 0.34
CA ASN A 77 20.49 4.83 -0.97
C ASN A 77 21.03 3.50 -1.52
N GLU A 78 22.33 3.25 -1.44
CA GLU A 78 22.93 1.97 -1.85
C GLU A 78 22.40 0.80 -1.01
N TYR A 79 22.33 0.97 0.32
CA TYR A 79 21.84 -0.06 1.24
C TYR A 79 20.37 -0.40 0.99
N LEU A 80 19.51 0.61 0.79
CA LEU A 80 18.11 0.41 0.45
C LEU A 80 17.94 -0.21 -0.95
N GLY A 81 18.81 0.14 -1.90
CA GLY A 81 18.88 -0.47 -3.22
C GLY A 81 19.12 -1.98 -3.14
N LYS A 82 20.15 -2.41 -2.39
CA LYS A 82 20.44 -3.84 -2.17
C LYS A 82 19.29 -4.58 -1.51
N LYS A 83 18.61 -3.95 -0.53
CA LYS A 83 17.41 -4.54 0.09
C LYS A 83 16.28 -4.69 -0.93
N GLN A 84 16.02 -3.66 -1.73
CA GLN A 84 15.00 -3.71 -2.78
C GLN A 84 15.30 -4.83 -3.79
N GLU A 85 16.54 -4.97 -4.25
CA GLU A 85 16.95 -6.05 -5.15
C GLU A 85 16.69 -7.44 -4.54
N ALA A 86 17.04 -7.63 -3.26
CA ALA A 86 16.78 -8.88 -2.55
C ALA A 86 15.28 -9.18 -2.43
N ILE A 87 14.46 -8.16 -2.17
CA ILE A 87 13.00 -8.28 -2.12
C ILE A 87 12.44 -8.66 -3.49
N VAL A 88 12.84 -7.96 -4.55
CA VAL A 88 12.44 -8.26 -5.93
C VAL A 88 12.80 -9.69 -6.31
N ALA A 89 14.04 -10.12 -6.03
CA ALA A 89 14.50 -11.47 -6.31
C ALA A 89 13.67 -12.52 -5.58
N LYS A 90 13.39 -12.31 -4.28
CA LYS A 90 12.53 -13.18 -3.47
C LYS A 90 11.11 -13.27 -4.05
N GLN A 91 10.52 -12.14 -4.43
CA GLN A 91 9.17 -12.11 -5.01
C GLN A 91 9.13 -12.82 -6.37
N LYS A 92 10.09 -12.56 -7.27
CA LYS A 92 10.18 -13.23 -8.58
C LYS A 92 10.43 -14.72 -8.44
N GLN A 93 11.24 -15.16 -7.47
CA GLN A 93 11.45 -16.57 -7.19
C GLN A 93 10.16 -17.27 -6.72
N ALA A 94 9.37 -16.60 -5.87
CA ALA A 94 8.07 -17.11 -5.42
C ALA A 94 7.00 -17.08 -6.52
N ALA A 95 7.11 -16.16 -7.49
CA ALA A 95 6.14 -15.97 -8.56
C ALA A 95 6.02 -17.19 -9.48
N LYS A 96 7.15 -17.79 -9.89
CA LYS A 96 7.16 -18.88 -10.87
C LYS A 96 6.28 -20.09 -10.48
N PRO A 97 6.49 -20.75 -9.31
CA PRO A 97 5.65 -21.88 -8.94
C PRO A 97 4.19 -21.47 -8.69
N PHE A 98 3.95 -20.22 -8.27
CA PHE A 98 2.61 -19.71 -8.10
C PHE A 98 1.88 -19.56 -9.45
N LEU A 99 2.51 -18.92 -10.45
CA LEU A 99 1.96 -18.77 -11.79
C LEU A 99 1.72 -20.14 -12.46
N GLU A 100 2.66 -21.08 -12.33
CA GLU A 100 2.49 -22.45 -12.83
C GLU A 100 1.32 -23.19 -12.17
N LYS A 101 1.10 -22.98 -10.87
CA LYS A 101 -0.05 -23.52 -10.16
C LYS A 101 -1.35 -22.89 -10.67
N MET A 102 -1.41 -21.57 -10.76
CA MET A 102 -2.61 -20.86 -11.21
C MET A 102 -2.97 -21.18 -12.66
N GLY A 103 -1.97 -21.32 -13.54
CA GLY A 103 -2.14 -21.71 -14.94
C GLY A 103 -2.66 -23.14 -15.14
N LYS A 104 -2.71 -23.95 -14.08
CA LYS A 104 -3.29 -25.31 -14.09
C LYS A 104 -4.69 -25.36 -13.47
N GLU A 105 -5.24 -24.23 -13.00
CA GLU A 105 -6.62 -24.21 -12.51
C GLU A 105 -7.60 -24.50 -13.66
N PRO A 106 -8.76 -25.13 -13.39
CA PRO A 106 -9.73 -25.43 -14.42
C PRO A 106 -10.18 -24.19 -15.20
N GLY A 107 -10.05 -24.24 -16.52
CA GLY A 107 -10.39 -23.12 -17.39
C GLY A 107 -9.36 -21.99 -17.43
N ALA A 108 -8.23 -22.12 -16.72
CA ALA A 108 -7.16 -21.14 -16.76
C ALA A 108 -6.55 -21.04 -18.17
N GLU A 109 -6.27 -19.81 -18.60
CA GLU A 109 -5.58 -19.49 -19.83
C GLU A 109 -4.35 -18.61 -19.49
N THR A 110 -3.16 -19.07 -19.83
CA THR A 110 -1.94 -18.24 -19.71
C THR A 110 -1.72 -17.49 -21.01
N LEU A 111 -1.75 -16.16 -20.94
CA LEU A 111 -1.53 -15.28 -22.08
C LEU A 111 -0.05 -15.17 -22.43
N PRO A 112 0.33 -14.76 -23.67
CA PRO A 112 1.74 -14.59 -24.06
C PRO A 112 2.54 -13.63 -23.16
N SER A 113 1.86 -12.68 -22.51
CA SER A 113 2.42 -11.74 -21.54
C SER A 113 2.71 -12.34 -20.16
N GLY A 114 2.34 -13.62 -19.94
CA GLY A 114 2.45 -14.32 -18.66
C GLY A 114 1.26 -14.11 -17.73
N VAL A 115 0.29 -13.27 -18.09
CA VAL A 115 -0.97 -13.11 -17.34
C VAL A 115 -1.74 -14.41 -17.34
N VAL A 116 -2.23 -14.85 -16.18
CA VAL A 116 -3.14 -15.99 -16.10
C VAL A 116 -4.56 -15.48 -15.91
N TYR A 117 -5.42 -15.75 -16.90
CA TYR A 117 -6.85 -15.51 -16.84
C TYR A 117 -7.56 -16.78 -16.36
N ILE A 118 -8.44 -16.65 -15.37
CA ILE A 118 -9.22 -17.78 -14.83
C ILE A 118 -10.69 -17.37 -14.76
N PRO A 119 -11.58 -17.94 -15.60
CA PRO A 119 -12.99 -17.59 -15.59
C PRO A 119 -13.64 -18.09 -14.29
N VAL A 120 -14.43 -17.23 -13.64
CA VAL A 120 -15.22 -17.59 -12.45
C VAL A 120 -16.72 -17.63 -12.79
N LYS A 121 -17.16 -16.69 -13.64
CA LYS A 121 -18.52 -16.59 -14.17
C LYS A 121 -18.45 -16.03 -15.58
N GLU A 122 -19.04 -16.72 -16.55
CA GLU A 122 -18.92 -16.35 -17.96
C GLU A 122 -19.50 -14.98 -18.30
N GLY A 123 -20.61 -14.59 -17.65
CA GLY A 123 -21.38 -13.41 -18.05
C GLY A 123 -22.21 -13.66 -19.32
N ALA A 124 -22.93 -12.64 -19.77
CA ALA A 124 -23.84 -12.76 -20.93
C ALA A 124 -23.75 -11.58 -21.91
N GLY A 125 -23.06 -10.50 -21.56
CA GLY A 125 -22.92 -9.35 -22.42
C GLY A 125 -21.74 -9.44 -23.39
N VAL A 126 -21.38 -8.29 -23.95
CA VAL A 126 -20.22 -8.14 -24.83
C VAL A 126 -18.93 -8.05 -24.01
N MET A 127 -17.80 -8.39 -24.63
CA MET A 127 -16.47 -8.14 -24.07
C MET A 127 -16.04 -6.70 -24.37
N PRO A 128 -15.36 -6.01 -23.43
CA PRO A 128 -14.83 -4.68 -23.67
C PRO A 128 -13.62 -4.71 -24.60
N LYS A 129 -13.38 -3.60 -25.29
CA LYS A 129 -12.14 -3.30 -26.00
C LYS A 129 -11.18 -2.55 -25.09
N ALA A 130 -9.89 -2.61 -25.37
CA ALA A 130 -8.87 -1.86 -24.63
C ALA A 130 -9.13 -0.34 -24.54
N SER A 131 -9.85 0.24 -25.51
CA SER A 131 -10.23 1.66 -25.53
C SER A 131 -11.39 2.02 -24.61
N ASP A 132 -12.12 1.02 -24.09
CA ASP A 132 -13.38 1.27 -23.41
C ASP A 132 -13.18 1.70 -21.96
N MET A 133 -14.20 2.37 -21.44
CA MET A 133 -14.38 2.63 -20.02
C MET A 133 -15.21 1.50 -19.42
N VAL A 134 -14.71 0.86 -18.37
CA VAL A 134 -15.40 -0.24 -17.70
C VAL A 134 -15.79 0.13 -16.28
N LYS A 135 -16.94 -0.39 -15.84
CA LYS A 135 -17.38 -0.32 -14.45
C LYS A 135 -17.30 -1.70 -13.84
N VAL A 136 -16.58 -1.82 -12.73
CA VAL A 136 -16.24 -3.12 -12.14
C VAL A 136 -16.36 -3.13 -10.62
N HIS A 137 -16.61 -4.32 -10.09
CA HIS A 137 -16.19 -4.66 -8.74
C HIS A 137 -14.90 -5.49 -8.80
N TYR A 138 -14.03 -5.31 -7.80
CA TYR A 138 -12.80 -6.07 -7.71
C TYR A 138 -12.26 -6.20 -6.28
N HIS A 139 -11.49 -7.26 -6.06
CA HIS A 139 -10.53 -7.41 -4.97
C HIS A 139 -9.13 -7.62 -5.54
N GLY A 140 -8.18 -6.79 -5.14
CA GLY A 140 -6.75 -6.96 -5.37
C GLY A 140 -6.08 -7.58 -4.14
N THR A 141 -5.49 -8.76 -4.32
CA THR A 141 -4.82 -9.51 -3.25
C THR A 141 -3.41 -9.96 -3.65
N PHE A 142 -2.57 -10.19 -2.64
CA PHE A 142 -1.32 -10.91 -2.81
C PHE A 142 -1.55 -12.44 -2.81
N PRO A 143 -0.56 -13.26 -3.21
CA PRO A 143 -0.66 -14.72 -3.18
C PRO A 143 -0.95 -15.33 -1.81
N ASP A 144 -0.67 -14.61 -0.73
CA ASP A 144 -1.00 -14.99 0.65
C ASP A 144 -2.46 -14.66 1.05
N GLY A 145 -3.25 -14.09 0.13
CA GLY A 145 -4.64 -13.69 0.35
C GLY A 145 -4.82 -12.31 0.97
N LYS A 146 -3.74 -11.61 1.34
CA LYS A 146 -3.84 -10.27 1.92
C LYS A 146 -4.35 -9.29 0.86
N VAL A 147 -5.45 -8.60 1.20
CA VAL A 147 -6.03 -7.53 0.38
C VAL A 147 -5.16 -6.28 0.45
N PHE A 148 -4.85 -5.70 -0.70
CA PHE A 148 -4.21 -4.38 -0.79
C PHE A 148 -5.16 -3.30 -1.32
N ASP A 149 -6.20 -3.70 -2.08
CA ASP A 149 -7.20 -2.79 -2.61
C ASP A 149 -8.51 -3.54 -2.91
N SER A 150 -9.66 -2.93 -2.63
CA SER A 150 -10.97 -3.52 -2.94
C SER A 150 -12.04 -2.45 -3.12
N SER A 151 -12.75 -2.49 -4.26
CA SER A 151 -13.94 -1.66 -4.47
C SER A 151 -15.16 -2.19 -3.72
N VAL A 152 -15.21 -3.50 -3.47
CA VAL A 152 -16.28 -4.15 -2.71
C VAL A 152 -16.23 -3.73 -1.24
N GLU A 153 -15.04 -3.70 -0.63
CA GLU A 153 -14.87 -3.22 0.76
C GLU A 153 -15.17 -1.72 0.89
N ARG A 154 -14.96 -0.94 -0.18
CA ARG A 154 -15.41 0.46 -0.24
C ARG A 154 -16.92 0.62 -0.45
N GLY A 155 -17.63 -0.44 -0.84
CA GLY A 155 -19.06 -0.43 -1.11
C GLY A 155 -19.49 0.31 -2.38
N THR A 156 -18.56 0.68 -3.26
CA THR A 156 -18.86 1.41 -4.50
C THR A 156 -18.03 0.86 -5.66
N PRO A 157 -18.65 0.53 -6.82
CA PRO A 157 -17.92 0.13 -8.02
C PRO A 157 -16.87 1.15 -8.43
N ALA A 158 -15.83 0.70 -9.11
CA ALA A 158 -14.82 1.57 -9.70
C ALA A 158 -14.99 1.63 -11.22
N GLU A 159 -14.70 2.78 -11.79
CA GLU A 159 -14.70 2.98 -13.24
C GLU A 159 -13.27 3.28 -13.70
N PHE A 160 -12.83 2.58 -14.75
CA PHE A 160 -11.47 2.68 -15.27
C PHE A 160 -11.46 2.73 -16.79
N PRO A 161 -10.66 3.61 -17.40
CA PRO A 161 -10.30 3.45 -18.80
C PRO A 161 -9.34 2.25 -18.91
N LEU A 162 -9.68 1.24 -19.70
CA LEU A 162 -8.85 0.02 -19.79
C LEU A 162 -7.45 0.29 -20.33
N ALA A 163 -7.25 1.35 -21.12
CA ALA A 163 -5.94 1.80 -21.58
C ALA A 163 -5.11 2.52 -20.49
N GLY A 164 -5.71 2.91 -19.37
CA GLY A 164 -5.07 3.67 -18.28
C GLY A 164 -4.71 2.83 -17.05
N VAL A 165 -4.90 1.50 -17.12
CA VAL A 165 -4.59 0.56 -16.03
C VAL A 165 -3.38 -0.31 -16.40
N ILE A 166 -2.92 -1.14 -15.46
CA ILE A 166 -1.78 -2.05 -15.70
C ILE A 166 -2.06 -3.02 -16.87
N PRO A 167 -1.03 -3.43 -17.64
CA PRO A 167 -1.21 -4.31 -18.80
C PRO A 167 -2.02 -5.57 -18.51
N CYS A 168 -1.81 -6.19 -17.33
CA CYS A 168 -2.58 -7.35 -16.91
C CYS A 168 -4.10 -7.11 -16.88
N TRP A 169 -4.53 -5.93 -16.42
CA TRP A 169 -5.95 -5.56 -16.42
C TRP A 169 -6.45 -5.29 -17.83
N THR A 170 -5.68 -4.54 -18.63
CA THR A 170 -6.01 -4.27 -20.03
C THR A 170 -6.23 -5.58 -20.78
N GLU A 171 -5.34 -6.55 -20.66
CA GLU A 171 -5.46 -7.84 -21.34
C GLU A 171 -6.57 -8.73 -20.75
N GLY A 172 -6.60 -8.87 -19.42
CA GLY A 172 -7.49 -9.80 -18.74
C GLY A 172 -8.96 -9.40 -18.76
N VAL A 173 -9.28 -8.11 -18.58
CA VAL A 173 -10.66 -7.62 -18.54
C VAL A 173 -11.33 -7.70 -19.92
N GLN A 174 -10.56 -7.57 -21.01
CA GLN A 174 -11.06 -7.78 -22.38
C GLN A 174 -11.54 -9.22 -22.64
N LYS A 175 -11.25 -10.17 -21.74
CA LYS A 175 -11.74 -11.56 -21.82
C LYS A 175 -13.00 -11.81 -20.98
N ILE A 176 -13.45 -10.81 -20.20
CA ILE A 176 -14.64 -10.90 -19.35
C ILE A 176 -15.83 -10.30 -20.09
N LYS A 177 -16.92 -11.06 -20.25
CA LYS A 177 -18.18 -10.50 -20.75
C LYS A 177 -18.86 -9.67 -19.67
N THR A 178 -19.67 -8.68 -20.06
CA THR A 178 -20.51 -7.95 -19.10
C THR A 178 -21.38 -8.92 -18.27
N GLY A 179 -21.43 -8.70 -16.95
CA GLY A 179 -22.05 -9.58 -15.96
C GLY A 179 -21.20 -10.79 -15.55
N GLY A 180 -20.01 -10.93 -16.15
CA GLY A 180 -19.04 -11.98 -15.90
C GLY A 180 -18.04 -11.62 -14.81
N LYS A 181 -17.31 -12.62 -14.37
CA LYS A 181 -16.32 -12.54 -13.29
C LYS A 181 -15.13 -13.43 -13.60
N ALA A 182 -13.92 -12.96 -13.33
CA ALA A 182 -12.70 -13.74 -13.51
C ALA A 182 -11.66 -13.39 -12.46
N LYS A 183 -10.69 -14.28 -12.28
CA LYS A 183 -9.43 -13.98 -11.59
C LYS A 183 -8.36 -13.70 -12.63
N LEU A 184 -7.63 -12.61 -12.44
CA LEU A 184 -6.46 -12.23 -13.21
C LEU A 184 -5.24 -12.37 -12.30
N VAL A 185 -4.32 -13.26 -12.65
CA VAL A 185 -3.04 -13.38 -11.97
C VAL A 185 -2.01 -12.62 -12.78
N CYS A 186 -1.49 -11.56 -12.20
CA CYS A 186 -0.63 -10.58 -12.84
C CYS A 186 0.81 -10.74 -12.35
N PRO A 187 1.71 -11.31 -13.16
CA PRO A 187 3.16 -11.19 -12.91
C PRO A 187 3.56 -9.72 -12.74
N SER A 188 4.68 -9.49 -12.05
CA SER A 188 5.17 -8.12 -11.83
C SER A 188 5.42 -7.35 -13.12
N ASP A 189 5.90 -8.01 -14.18
CA ASP A 189 6.19 -7.40 -15.48
C ASP A 189 4.95 -6.81 -16.18
N THR A 190 3.74 -7.33 -15.89
CA THR A 190 2.46 -6.81 -16.39
C THR A 190 1.65 -6.07 -15.32
N ALA A 191 2.27 -5.80 -14.17
CA ALA A 191 1.72 -5.06 -13.04
C ALA A 191 2.58 -3.83 -12.69
N TYR A 192 3.27 -3.84 -11.55
CA TYR A 192 4.04 -2.69 -11.03
C TYR A 192 5.57 -2.89 -11.08
N GLY A 193 6.04 -3.95 -11.74
CA GLY A 193 7.46 -4.23 -11.96
C GLY A 193 8.30 -4.28 -10.68
N ASP A 194 9.59 -3.99 -10.83
CA ASP A 194 10.59 -4.05 -9.75
C ASP A 194 10.52 -2.82 -8.82
N GLN A 195 9.85 -1.76 -9.26
CA GLN A 195 9.64 -0.56 -8.46
C GLN A 195 8.49 -0.72 -7.45
N GLY A 196 7.50 -1.55 -7.75
CA GLY A 196 6.30 -1.67 -6.94
C GLY A 196 5.48 -0.37 -6.94
N ALA A 197 4.64 -0.17 -5.91
CA ALA A 197 3.78 1.02 -5.83
C ALA A 197 3.54 1.50 -4.39
N GLY A 198 3.86 2.78 -4.16
CA GLY A 198 3.41 3.56 -2.99
C GLY A 198 3.78 3.00 -1.61
N GLY A 199 4.74 2.08 -1.54
CA GLY A 199 5.08 1.31 -0.32
C GLY A 199 4.05 0.25 0.07
N ALA A 200 2.93 0.14 -0.66
CA ALA A 200 1.89 -0.86 -0.43
C ALA A 200 2.14 -2.15 -1.22
N ILE A 201 2.65 -2.01 -2.45
CA ILE A 201 2.97 -3.12 -3.34
C ILE A 201 4.50 -3.21 -3.45
N PRO A 202 5.12 -4.31 -2.99
CA PRO A 202 6.57 -4.49 -3.12
C PRO A 202 6.97 -4.73 -4.57
N GLY A 203 8.23 -4.45 -4.89
CA GLY A 203 8.81 -4.74 -6.20
C GLY A 203 8.82 -6.24 -6.50
N GLY A 204 8.60 -6.60 -7.75
CA GLY A 204 8.60 -8.00 -8.20
C GLY A 204 7.34 -8.79 -7.80
N ALA A 205 6.38 -8.18 -7.11
CA ALA A 205 5.18 -8.85 -6.62
C ALA A 205 4.25 -9.34 -7.74
N THR A 206 3.80 -10.58 -7.63
CA THR A 206 2.63 -11.08 -8.36
C THR A 206 1.37 -10.64 -7.65
N LEU A 207 0.38 -10.16 -8.40
CA LEU A 207 -0.91 -9.72 -7.88
C LEU A 207 -2.03 -10.59 -8.40
N ILE A 208 -3.11 -10.72 -7.63
CA ILE A 208 -4.31 -11.41 -8.02
C ILE A 208 -5.45 -10.40 -7.98
N PHE A 209 -6.21 -10.31 -9.05
CA PHE A 209 -7.42 -9.53 -9.10
C PHE A 209 -8.60 -10.42 -9.39
N GLU A 210 -9.55 -10.49 -8.46
CA GLU A 210 -10.87 -11.03 -8.74
C GLU A 210 -11.75 -9.89 -9.23
N VAL A 211 -12.12 -9.87 -10.50
CA VAL A 211 -12.81 -8.77 -11.17
C VAL A 211 -14.18 -9.23 -11.66
N GLU A 212 -15.23 -8.49 -11.31
CA GLU A 212 -16.57 -8.62 -11.86
C GLU A 212 -16.86 -7.42 -12.75
N LEU A 213 -17.10 -7.68 -14.04
CA LEU A 213 -17.42 -6.63 -15.02
C LEU A 213 -18.93 -6.34 -14.97
N LEU A 214 -19.29 -5.15 -14.50
CA LEU A 214 -20.69 -4.74 -14.36
C LEU A 214 -21.23 -4.14 -15.65
N GLU A 215 -20.45 -3.25 -16.28
CA GLU A 215 -20.90 -2.47 -17.42
C GLU A 215 -19.72 -1.96 -18.27
N ILE A 216 -19.97 -1.76 -19.57
CA ILE A 216 -19.11 -0.99 -20.48
C ILE A 216 -19.79 0.35 -20.72
N VAL A 217 -19.16 1.43 -20.28
CA VAL A 217 -19.75 2.77 -20.29
C VAL A 217 -19.60 3.39 -21.69
N LYS A 218 -20.70 3.76 -22.35
CA LYS A 218 -20.71 4.42 -23.67
C LYS A 218 -20.73 5.96 -23.54
N GLU A 219 -19.54 6.58 -23.63
CA GLU A 219 -19.21 7.95 -24.13
C GLU A 219 -19.72 9.24 -23.41
N PRO A 220 -19.05 10.43 -23.62
CA PRO A 220 -17.99 10.73 -24.60
C PRO A 220 -16.61 11.08 -24.02
N VAL A 221 -15.59 10.88 -24.86
CA VAL A 221 -14.22 11.40 -24.67
C VAL A 221 -14.27 12.92 -24.48
N ALA A 222 -13.89 13.39 -23.28
CA ALA A 222 -13.44 14.76 -23.05
C ALA A 222 -12.24 14.79 -22.11
N ALA A 223 -11.09 15.13 -22.72
CA ALA A 223 -9.79 15.57 -22.17
C ALA A 223 -8.88 14.54 -21.46
N ALA A 224 -7.85 14.09 -22.18
CA ALA A 224 -6.54 13.80 -21.58
C ALA A 224 -5.74 15.12 -21.43
N PRO A 225 -4.71 15.22 -20.55
CA PRO A 225 -4.36 14.39 -19.40
C PRO A 225 -4.35 15.20 -18.08
N ALA A 226 -4.89 14.65 -17.00
CA ALA A 226 -4.43 15.06 -15.67
C ALA A 226 -3.22 14.19 -15.31
N LYS A 227 -2.04 14.84 -15.18
CA LYS A 227 -0.88 14.29 -14.47
C LYS A 227 -1.33 13.52 -13.21
N PRO A 228 -0.60 12.47 -12.78
CA PRO A 228 -0.99 11.68 -11.62
C PRO A 228 -1.23 12.60 -10.43
N ALA A 229 -2.50 12.70 -10.03
CA ALA A 229 -2.91 13.46 -8.87
C ALA A 229 -2.28 12.80 -7.65
N LYS A 230 -1.29 13.49 -7.09
CA LYS A 230 -0.78 13.32 -5.74
C LYS A 230 -1.96 12.96 -4.80
N PRO A 231 -1.85 11.91 -3.96
CA PRO A 231 -2.98 11.44 -3.16
C PRO A 231 -3.56 12.60 -2.34
N ALA A 232 -4.85 12.85 -2.57
CA ALA A 232 -5.61 13.88 -1.89
C ALA A 232 -5.62 13.60 -0.38
N LYS A 233 -5.29 14.63 0.38
CA LYS A 233 -5.42 14.70 1.84
C LYS A 233 -6.86 14.30 2.23
N PRO A 234 -7.06 13.44 3.25
CA PRO A 234 -8.40 13.11 3.72
C PRO A 234 -9.16 14.38 4.12
N ALA A 235 -10.39 14.51 3.61
CA ALA A 235 -11.29 15.60 3.93
C ALA A 235 -11.53 15.66 5.45
N ALA A 236 -11.32 16.84 6.03
CA ALA A 236 -11.67 17.12 7.41
C ALA A 236 -13.19 17.04 7.57
N LYS A 237 -13.64 16.26 8.55
CA LYS A 237 -15.03 16.22 9.02
C LYS A 237 -15.45 17.64 9.48
N PRO A 238 -16.69 18.09 9.26
CA PRO A 238 -17.11 19.44 9.66
C PRO A 238 -16.97 19.63 11.18
N ALA A 239 -16.25 20.67 11.57
CA ALA A 239 -16.10 21.08 12.96
C ALA A 239 -17.46 21.50 13.55
N ALA A 240 -17.73 21.04 14.76
CA ALA A 240 -18.84 21.49 15.57
C ALA A 240 -18.76 23.01 15.83
N LYS A 241 -19.91 23.67 15.72
CA LYS A 241 -20.12 25.10 15.89
C LYS A 241 -19.75 25.53 17.33
N PRO A 242 -18.91 26.56 17.55
CA PRO A 242 -18.61 27.02 18.90
C PRO A 242 -19.80 27.80 19.49
N ALA A 243 -20.07 27.54 20.77
CA ALA A 243 -21.09 28.20 21.57
C ALA A 243 -20.84 29.71 21.65
N LYS A 244 -21.93 30.50 21.53
CA LYS A 244 -21.94 31.94 21.76
C LYS A 244 -21.50 32.22 23.20
N LYS A 245 -20.45 33.03 23.35
CA LYS A 245 -20.08 33.67 24.62
C LYS A 245 -21.03 34.86 24.81
N GLU A 246 -21.90 34.76 25.80
CA GLU A 246 -22.80 35.83 26.22
C GLU A 246 -21.98 36.93 26.89
N ALA A 247 -22.06 38.15 26.34
CA ALA A 247 -21.39 39.32 26.87
C ALA A 247 -22.20 39.88 28.04
N ALA A 248 -21.54 40.02 29.19
CA ALA A 248 -22.06 40.73 30.35
C ALA A 248 -22.35 42.19 29.98
N LYS A 249 -23.59 42.62 30.26
CA LYS A 249 -24.05 44.00 30.21
C LYS A 249 -23.61 44.70 31.52
N PRO A 250 -23.02 45.91 31.49
CA PRO A 250 -22.84 46.68 32.71
C PRO A 250 -24.18 47.31 33.11
N ALA A 251 -24.57 47.13 34.37
CA ALA A 251 -25.60 47.94 35.01
C ALA A 251 -24.92 49.10 35.73
N ASN A 252 -25.59 50.25 35.61
CA ASN A 252 -25.34 51.55 36.20
C ASN A 252 -25.17 51.49 37.72
#